data_AF-A0A6G3WZ40-F1
#
_entry.id   AF-A0A6G3WZ40-F1
#
_cell.length_a   1.000
_cell.length_b   1.000
_cell.length_c   1.000
_cell.angle_alpha   90.00
_cell.angle_beta   90.00
_cell.angle_gamma   90.00
#
_symmetry.space_group_name_H-M   'P 1'
#
loop_
_entity.id
_entity.type
_entity.pdbx_description
1 polymer ?
#
loop_
_entity_poly.entity_id
_entity_poly.type
_entity_poly.pdbx_seq_one_letter_code
_entity_poly.pdbx_strand_id
1 'polypeptide(L)' 'MAPELPTSSDGLFPRERRVVAPGAVHVPEWLPVERRAELVAACRRWARG' A
#
# COMPACT_ATOMS: atom_id res chain seq x y z
N MET A 1 8.24 7.14 -32.66
CA MET A 1 9.21 6.30 -31.92
C MET A 1 9.50 7.02 -30.60
N ALA A 2 8.72 6.74 -29.57
CA ALA A 2 8.90 7.36 -28.26
C ALA A 2 9.92 6.54 -27.46
N PRO A 3 10.87 7.16 -26.73
CA PRO A 3 11.78 6.42 -25.87
C PRO A 3 11.03 5.89 -24.66
N GLU A 4 11.15 4.59 -24.43
CA GLU A 4 10.53 3.86 -23.32
C GLU A 4 11.26 4.26 -22.03
N LEU A 5 10.56 4.86 -21.07
CA LEU A 5 11.16 5.33 -19.82
C LEU A 5 11.55 4.12 -18.93
N PRO A 6 12.74 4.13 -18.29
CA PRO A 6 13.14 3.04 -17.40
C PRO A 6 12.22 2.98 -16.18
N THR A 7 11.52 1.85 -16.02
CA THR A 7 10.59 1.61 -14.89
C THR A 7 11.40 1.19 -13.67
N SER A 8 12.01 2.15 -12.99
CA SER A 8 12.85 1.90 -11.83
C SER A 8 12.04 1.44 -10.61
N SER A 9 12.24 0.19 -10.15
CA SER A 9 12.59 -0.10 -8.74
C SER A 9 12.86 -1.58 -8.43
N ASP A 10 14.15 -1.88 -8.21
CA ASP A 10 14.75 -2.71 -7.14
C ASP A 10 14.61 -4.26 -7.14
N GLY A 11 15.05 -4.92 -8.21
CA GLY A 11 15.33 -6.36 -8.19
C GLY A 11 15.74 -6.91 -9.56
N LEU A 12 16.61 -7.94 -9.58
CA LEU A 12 17.02 -8.66 -10.81
C LEU A 12 15.84 -9.25 -11.59
N PHE A 13 14.68 -9.39 -10.95
CA PHE A 13 13.42 -9.81 -11.56
C PHE A 13 12.28 -8.91 -11.11
N PRO A 14 11.32 -8.60 -12.00
CA PRO A 14 10.13 -7.83 -11.63
C PRO A 14 9.34 -8.58 -10.56
N ARG A 15 9.03 -7.90 -9.46
CA ARG A 15 8.26 -8.46 -8.36
C ARG A 15 6.77 -8.41 -8.74
N GLU A 16 6.11 -9.56 -8.75
CA GLU A 16 4.68 -9.62 -9.02
C GLU A 16 3.91 -8.83 -7.94
N ARG A 17 2.93 -8.01 -8.37
CA ARG A 17 2.08 -7.27 -7.43
C ARG A 17 1.24 -8.26 -6.64
N ARG A 18 1.49 -8.36 -5.34
CA ARG A 18 0.73 -9.22 -4.43
C ARG A 18 -0.41 -8.45 -3.79
N VAL A 19 -1.64 -8.98 -3.91
CA VAL A 19 -2.76 -8.55 -3.09
C VAL A 19 -2.58 -9.15 -1.70
N VAL A 20 -2.39 -8.30 -0.68
CA VAL A 20 -2.20 -8.74 0.71
C VAL A 20 -3.47 -9.39 1.24
N ALA A 21 -4.60 -8.68 1.14
CA ALA A 21 -5.97 -9.15 1.33
C ALA A 21 -6.92 -8.03 0.84
N PRO A 22 -8.17 -8.34 0.46
CA PRO A 22 -9.16 -7.31 0.16
C PRO A 22 -9.34 -6.33 1.33
N GLY A 23 -9.12 -5.04 1.09
CA GLY A 23 -9.26 -3.98 2.11
C GLY A 23 -8.12 -3.86 3.13
N ALA A 24 -6.99 -4.52 2.91
CA ALA A 24 -5.80 -4.33 3.73
C ALA A 24 -5.24 -2.90 3.59
N VAL A 25 -4.86 -2.29 4.73
CA VAL A 25 -4.26 -0.94 4.79
C VAL A 25 -2.87 -1.06 5.40
N HIS A 26 -1.86 -0.48 4.75
CA HIS A 26 -0.53 -0.36 5.32
C HIS A 26 -0.54 0.71 6.42
N VAL A 27 -0.05 0.34 7.60
CA VAL A 27 0.01 1.26 8.75
C VAL A 27 1.44 1.36 9.24
N PRO A 28 1.98 2.57 9.47
CA PRO A 28 3.35 2.73 9.91
C PRO A 28 3.62 2.08 11.27
N GLU A 29 4.79 1.46 11.42
CA GLU A 29 5.16 0.77 12.66
C GLU A 29 5.43 1.72 13.83
N TRP A 30 5.85 2.96 13.53
CA TRP A 30 6.14 3.99 14.55
C TRP A 30 4.89 4.47 15.30
N LEU A 31 3.69 4.12 14.84
CA LEU A 31 2.44 4.44 15.53
C LEU A 31 2.12 3.39 16.60
N PRO A 32 1.68 3.78 17.80
CA PRO A 32 1.06 2.88 18.76
C PRO A 32 -0.12 2.10 18.13
N VAL A 33 -0.39 0.89 18.62
CA VAL A 33 -1.48 0.03 18.10
C VAL A 33 -2.82 0.77 18.03
N GLU A 34 -3.11 1.59 19.03
CA GLU A 34 -4.36 2.32 19.19
C GLU A 34 -4.53 3.33 18.04
N ARG A 35 -3.46 4.08 17.74
CA ARG A 35 -3.45 5.05 16.63
C ARG A 35 -3.51 4.36 15.28
N ARG A 36 -2.89 3.19 15.13
CA ARG A 36 -3.01 2.38 13.91
C ARG A 36 -4.46 1.93 13.69
N ALA A 37 -5.14 1.49 14.74
CA ALA A 37 -6.54 1.07 14.68
C ALA A 37 -7.48 2.23 14.31
N GLU A 38 -7.28 3.41 14.88
CA GLU A 38 -8.01 4.64 14.52
C GLU A 38 -7.88 4.97 13.03
N LEU A 39 -6.66 4.88 12.50
CA LEU A 39 -6.36 5.09 11.07
C LEU A 39 -7.08 4.09 10.18
N VAL A 40 -7.00 2.80 10.51
CA VAL A 40 -7.72 1.74 9.79
C VAL A 40 -9.23 1.98 9.82
N ALA A 41 -9.79 2.40 10.95
CA ALA A 41 -11.22 2.71 11.07
C ALA A 41 -11.63 3.92 10.21
N ALA A 42 -10.78 4.96 10.14
CA ALA A 42 -11.00 6.12 9.27
C ALA A 42 -10.96 5.73 7.78
N CYS A 43 -9.96 4.96 7.35
CA CYS A 43 -9.87 4.45 5.97
C CYS A 43 -11.09 3.61 5.60
N ARG A 44 -11.56 2.73 6.50
CA ARG A 44 -12.78 1.94 6.29
C ARG A 44 -14.04 2.79 6.17
N ARG A 45 -14.15 3.89 6.92
CA ARG A 45 -15.28 4.83 6.79
C ARG A 45 -15.26 5.53 5.43
N TRP A 46 -14.10 5.97 4.99
CA TRP A 46 -13.94 6.62 3.68
C TRP A 46 -14.26 5.67 2.51
N ALA A 47 -13.75 4.43 2.55
CA ALA A 47 -13.98 3.44 1.48
C ALA A 47 -15.44 2.95 1.38
N ARG A 48 -16.28 3.20 2.40
CA ARG A 48 -17.71 2.91 2.39
C ARG A 48 -18.57 4.03 1.80
N GLY A 49 -17.95 5.12 1.31
CA GLY A 49 -18.63 6.19 0.58
C GLY A 49 -19.05 5.71 -0.80
#